data_AF-Q6VR95-F1
#
_entry.id   AF-Q6VR95-F1
#
_cell.length_a   1.000
_cell.length_b   1.000
_cell.length_c   1.000
_cell.angle_alpha   90.00
_cell.angle_beta   90.00
_cell.angle_gamma   90.00
#
_symmetry.space_group_name_H-M   'P 1'
#
loop_
_entity.id
_entity.type
_entity.pdbx_description
1 polymer ?
#
loop_
_entity_poly.entity_id
_entity_poly.type
_entity_poly.pdbx_seq_one_letter_code
_entity_poly.pdbx_strand_id
1 'polypeptide(L)'
;MNKFLIVVLLAFCVFSSFAQADDSKSAFNLGAGEKLLAYETSKKDPIVPFLLNLFLGFGIGSFAQGDILGGFLILGFDAVGIGLILTGAYLDIKALDKNAPKAAFKWTWGKGMMLAGAVSMAVTRLTEIIIPFTFANSYNRKLKNSLNIAFGGFEPSFDINMGQASALGFELSFKNSY
;
A
#
# COMPACT_ATOMS: atom_id res chain seq x y z
N MET A 1 18.28 -11.22 -10.50
CA MET A 1 17.19 -11.10 -9.50
C MET A 1 16.95 -9.67 -9.00
N ASN A 2 17.93 -8.76 -9.06
CA ASN A 2 17.84 -7.44 -8.41
C ASN A 2 16.88 -6.44 -9.10
N LYS A 3 16.70 -6.51 -10.43
CA LYS A 3 15.88 -5.53 -11.17
C LYS A 3 14.39 -5.62 -10.85
N PHE A 4 13.87 -6.83 -10.65
CA PHE A 4 12.47 -7.03 -10.24
C PHE A 4 12.21 -6.51 -8.83
N LEU A 5 13.14 -6.78 -7.90
CA LEU A 5 13.06 -6.31 -6.53
C LEU A 5 13.11 -4.77 -6.44
N ILE A 6 13.91 -4.12 -7.29
CA ILE A 6 13.95 -2.65 -7.42
C ILE A 6 12.61 -2.08 -7.92
N VAL A 7 11.98 -2.72 -8.91
CA VAL A 7 10.67 -2.26 -9.43
C VAL A 7 9.57 -2.43 -8.38
N VAL A 8 9.58 -3.54 -7.63
CA VAL A 8 8.64 -3.77 -6.52
C VAL A 8 8.86 -2.74 -5.41
N LEU A 9 10.12 -2.46 -5.04
CA LEU A 9 10.45 -1.42 -4.05
C LEU A 9 10.06 -0.02 -4.53
N LEU A 10 10.30 0.33 -5.79
CA LEU A 10 9.90 1.62 -6.36
C LEU A 10 8.39 1.77 -6.36
N ALA A 11 7.65 0.74 -6.78
CA ALA A 11 6.20 0.73 -6.72
C ALA A 11 5.74 0.93 -5.26
N PHE A 12 6.31 0.17 -4.33
CA PHE A 12 6.00 0.26 -2.89
C PHE A 12 6.29 1.66 -2.30
N CYS A 13 7.41 2.27 -2.67
CA CYS A 13 7.76 3.63 -2.26
C CYS A 13 6.78 4.67 -2.80
N VAL A 14 6.36 4.54 -4.06
CA VAL A 14 5.38 5.45 -4.68
C VAL A 14 4.02 5.35 -3.96
N PHE A 15 3.54 4.14 -3.68
CA PHE A 15 2.29 3.97 -2.91
C PHE A 15 2.40 4.52 -1.48
N SER A 16 3.56 4.37 -0.83
CA SER A 16 3.80 4.87 0.52
C SER A 16 3.83 6.40 0.60
N SER A 17 4.27 7.08 -0.45
CA SER A 17 4.26 8.55 -0.53
C SER A 17 2.85 9.13 -0.65
N PHE A 18 1.93 8.43 -1.31
CA PHE A 18 0.54 8.90 -1.49
C PHE A 18 -0.38 8.65 -0.29
N ALA A 19 -0.03 7.73 0.62
CA ALA A 19 -0.77 7.49 1.86
C ALA A 19 -0.63 8.60 2.92
N GLN A 20 0.05 9.72 2.60
CA GLN A 20 0.11 10.89 3.48
C GLN A 20 -1.14 11.74 3.31
N ALA A 21 -2.09 11.61 4.24
CA ALA A 21 -3.23 12.53 4.35
C ALA A 21 -2.78 13.93 4.79
N ASP A 22 -3.32 14.97 4.14
CA ASP A 22 -3.10 16.38 4.44
C ASP A 22 -3.60 16.80 5.83
N ASP A 23 -2.92 17.80 6.39
CA ASP A 23 -3.06 18.31 7.74
C ASP A 23 -4.37 19.08 7.98
N SER A 24 -5.12 18.69 9.01
CA SER A 24 -6.03 19.62 9.70
C SER A 24 -5.45 19.99 11.06
N LYS A 25 -4.81 21.16 11.12
CA LYS A 25 -4.49 21.84 12.38
C LYS A 25 -5.78 22.22 13.09
N SER A 26 -6.08 21.54 14.20
CA SER A 26 -6.94 22.09 15.24
C SER A 26 -6.23 21.91 16.57
N ALA A 27 -5.50 22.95 16.99
CA ALA A 27 -4.97 23.06 18.34
C ALA A 27 -6.16 23.28 19.30
N PHE A 28 -6.77 22.19 19.73
CA PHE A 28 -7.83 22.22 20.73
C PHE A 28 -7.19 22.40 22.12
N ASN A 29 -7.57 23.46 22.83
CA ASN A 29 -7.31 23.65 24.26
C ASN A 29 -8.15 22.65 25.09
N LEU A 30 -7.97 21.35 24.85
CA LEU A 30 -8.64 20.27 25.58
C LEU A 30 -7.83 19.88 26.82
N GLY A 31 -8.51 19.57 27.92
CA GLY A 31 -7.91 18.93 29.08
C GLY A 31 -7.36 17.54 28.72
N ALA A 32 -6.44 17.01 29.55
CA ALA A 32 -5.76 15.73 29.26
C ALA A 32 -6.72 14.56 29.03
N GLY A 33 -7.81 14.48 29.80
CA GLY A 33 -8.83 13.43 29.63
C GLY A 33 -9.62 13.55 28.33
N GLU A 34 -9.93 14.78 27.89
CA GLU A 34 -10.67 15.02 26.66
C GLU A 34 -9.81 14.73 25.41
N LYS A 35 -8.50 15.01 25.49
CA LYS A 35 -7.53 14.64 24.46
C LYS A 35 -7.47 13.13 24.26
N LEU A 36 -7.38 12.37 25.35
CA LEU A 36 -7.32 10.91 25.30
C LEU A 36 -8.62 10.31 24.75
N LEU A 37 -9.78 10.84 25.16
CA LEU A 37 -11.07 10.43 24.60
C LEU A 37 -11.17 10.74 23.10
N ALA A 38 -10.70 11.91 22.66
CA ALA A 38 -10.67 12.29 21.25
C ALA A 38 -9.77 11.36 20.43
N TYR A 39 -8.62 10.96 20.98
CA TYR A 39 -7.73 9.97 20.37
C TYR A 39 -8.40 8.61 20.22
N GLU A 40 -8.94 8.06 21.32
CA GLU A 40 -9.58 6.74 21.32
C GLU A 40 -10.80 6.66 20.40
N THR A 41 -11.56 7.75 20.30
CA THR A 41 -12.72 7.86 19.41
C THR A 41 -12.33 7.97 17.94
N SER A 42 -11.21 8.65 17.64
CA SER A 42 -10.85 9.00 16.26
C SER A 42 -9.77 8.10 15.66
N LYS A 43 -9.08 7.28 16.46
CA LYS A 43 -8.04 6.38 15.97
C LYS A 43 -8.61 5.42 14.92
N LYS A 44 -7.78 5.09 13.94
CA LYS A 44 -8.11 4.13 12.88
C LYS A 44 -7.61 2.75 13.26
N ASP A 45 -8.51 1.76 13.16
CA ASP A 45 -8.18 0.35 13.29
C ASP A 45 -7.94 -0.25 11.88
N PRO A 46 -6.75 -0.79 11.59
CA PRO A 46 -6.43 -1.36 10.29
C PRO A 46 -7.09 -2.72 10.03
N ILE A 47 -7.62 -3.42 11.04
CA ILE A 47 -8.07 -4.82 10.91
C ILE A 47 -9.26 -4.96 9.96
N VAL A 48 -10.31 -4.15 10.14
CA VAL A 48 -11.48 -4.20 9.25
C VAL A 48 -11.11 -3.83 7.79
N PRO A 49 -10.39 -2.72 7.54
CA PRO A 49 -9.84 -2.40 6.22
C PRO A 49 -9.00 -3.53 5.59
N PHE A 50 -8.13 -4.16 6.38
CA PHE A 50 -7.33 -5.29 5.93
C PHE A 50 -8.20 -6.47 5.49
N LEU A 51 -9.20 -6.86 6.26
CA LEU A 51 -10.10 -7.97 5.91
C LEU A 51 -10.90 -7.65 4.63
N LEU A 52 -11.36 -6.41 4.47
CA LEU A 52 -12.05 -5.98 3.24
C LEU A 52 -11.14 -6.11 2.01
N ASN A 53 -9.89 -5.66 2.11
CA ASN A 53 -8.93 -5.82 1.02
C ASN A 53 -8.60 -7.30 0.77
N LEU A 54 -8.40 -8.11 1.80
CA LEU A 54 -8.07 -9.54 1.69
C LEU A 54 -9.15 -10.33 0.95
N PHE A 55 -10.42 -10.11 1.27
CA PHE A 55 -11.54 -10.88 0.71
C PHE A 55 -12.16 -10.24 -0.54
N LEU A 56 -12.32 -8.92 -0.57
CA LEU A 56 -13.02 -8.22 -1.67
C LEU A 56 -12.02 -7.63 -2.67
N GLY A 57 -11.00 -6.94 -2.16
CA GLY A 57 -10.00 -6.26 -2.99
C GLY A 57 -10.43 -4.92 -3.56
N PHE A 58 -9.81 -4.55 -4.69
CA PHE A 58 -10.05 -3.30 -5.41
C PHE A 58 -9.91 -2.03 -4.55
N GLY A 59 -9.10 -2.10 -3.49
CA GLY A 59 -8.87 -0.99 -2.57
C GLY A 59 -10.06 -0.64 -1.68
N ILE A 60 -11.07 -1.51 -1.57
CA ILE A 60 -12.27 -1.28 -0.74
C ILE A 60 -11.90 -1.01 0.72
N GLY A 61 -10.92 -1.75 1.26
CA GLY A 61 -10.41 -1.52 2.60
C GLY A 61 -9.83 -0.12 2.77
N SER A 62 -9.07 0.36 1.79
CA SER A 62 -8.53 1.72 1.79
C SER A 62 -9.63 2.79 1.81
N PHE A 63 -10.67 2.62 0.99
CA PHE A 63 -11.84 3.52 1.04
C PHE A 63 -12.55 3.48 2.39
N ALA A 64 -12.73 2.29 2.98
CA ALA A 64 -13.41 2.11 4.26
C ALA A 64 -12.69 2.80 5.44
N GLN A 65 -11.35 2.86 5.44
CA GLN A 65 -10.60 3.60 6.46
C GLN A 65 -10.48 5.10 6.20
N GLY A 66 -10.83 5.57 5.00
CA GLY A 66 -10.68 6.95 4.57
C GLY A 66 -9.40 7.25 3.77
N ASP A 67 -8.66 6.22 3.35
CA ASP A 67 -7.53 6.33 2.42
C ASP A 67 -8.03 6.34 0.97
N ILE A 68 -8.53 7.50 0.54
CA ILE A 68 -9.12 7.67 -0.79
C ILE A 68 -8.07 7.53 -1.91
N LEU A 69 -6.88 8.08 -1.71
CA LEU A 69 -5.80 8.01 -2.71
C LEU A 69 -5.29 6.58 -2.87
N GLY A 70 -5.02 5.87 -1.78
CA GLY A 70 -4.63 4.46 -1.82
C GLY A 70 -5.71 3.59 -2.46
N GLY A 71 -6.99 3.86 -2.16
CA GLY A 71 -8.13 3.17 -2.77
C GLY A 71 -8.18 3.34 -4.29
N PHE A 72 -8.09 4.58 -4.80
CA PHE A 72 -8.12 4.83 -6.25
C PHE A 72 -6.91 4.27 -6.98
N LEU A 73 -5.73 4.34 -6.37
CA LEU A 73 -4.52 3.78 -6.96
C LEU A 73 -4.65 2.27 -7.15
N ILE A 74 -5.06 1.54 -6.10
CA ILE A 74 -5.29 0.10 -6.19
C ILE A 74 -6.34 -0.22 -7.25
N LEU A 75 -7.51 0.44 -7.17
CA LEU A 75 -8.60 0.24 -8.13
C LEU A 75 -8.15 0.47 -9.58
N GLY A 76 -7.36 1.52 -9.83
CA GLY A 76 -6.82 1.85 -11.14
C GLY A 76 -5.86 0.77 -11.67
N PHE A 77 -4.92 0.31 -10.84
CA PHE A 77 -4.01 -0.76 -11.24
C PHE A 77 -4.72 -2.11 -11.45
N ASP A 78 -5.74 -2.42 -10.64
CA ASP A 78 -6.56 -3.61 -10.85
C ASP A 78 -7.35 -3.54 -12.15
N ALA A 79 -7.96 -2.39 -12.46
CA ALA A 79 -8.65 -2.18 -13.73
C ALA A 79 -7.71 -2.34 -14.94
N VAL A 80 -6.50 -1.78 -14.87
CA VAL A 80 -5.46 -1.96 -15.90
C VAL A 80 -5.02 -3.42 -15.99
N GLY A 81 -4.80 -4.09 -14.87
CA GLY A 81 -4.40 -5.50 -14.81
C GLY A 81 -5.43 -6.42 -15.46
N ILE A 82 -6.72 -6.25 -15.11
CA ILE A 82 -7.83 -6.98 -15.73
C ILE A 82 -7.91 -6.66 -17.22
N GLY A 83 -7.81 -5.38 -17.61
CA GLY A 83 -7.82 -4.96 -19.00
C GLY A 83 -6.71 -5.63 -19.84
N LEU A 84 -5.49 -5.72 -19.28
CA LEU A 84 -4.36 -6.40 -19.92
C LEU A 84 -4.59 -7.92 -20.06
N ILE A 85 -5.15 -8.57 -19.03
CA ILE A 85 -5.49 -10.00 -19.08
C ILE A 85 -6.55 -10.26 -20.15
N LEU A 86 -7.65 -9.50 -20.14
CA LEU A 86 -8.75 -9.69 -21.10
C LEU A 86 -8.30 -9.41 -22.54
N THR A 87 -7.54 -8.33 -22.75
CA THR A 87 -7.00 -8.00 -24.07
C THR A 87 -6.01 -9.06 -24.55
N GLY A 88 -5.14 -9.52 -23.66
CA GLY A 88 -4.18 -10.58 -23.98
C GLY A 88 -4.86 -11.89 -24.33
N ALA A 89 -5.89 -12.29 -23.58
CA ALA A 89 -6.70 -13.48 -23.84
C ALA A 89 -7.43 -13.37 -25.18
N TYR A 90 -8.02 -12.22 -25.49
CA TYR A 90 -8.67 -11.96 -26.77
C TYR A 90 -7.72 -12.10 -27.96
N LEU A 91 -6.51 -11.55 -27.85
CA LEU A 91 -5.48 -11.68 -28.89
C LEU A 91 -5.01 -13.12 -29.07
N ASP A 92 -4.85 -13.87 -27.98
CA ASP A 92 -4.41 -15.27 -28.03
C ASP A 92 -5.51 -16.19 -28.63
N ILE A 93 -6.78 -15.94 -28.31
CA ILE A 93 -7.92 -16.66 -28.91
C ILE A 93 -8.04 -16.35 -30.40
N LYS A 94 -7.90 -15.09 -30.81
CA LYS A 94 -7.91 -14.71 -32.24
C LYS A 94 -6.77 -15.34 -33.04
N ALA A 95 -5.65 -15.62 -32.39
CA ALA A 95 -4.49 -16.24 -33.01
C ALA A 95 -4.59 -17.78 -33.11
N LEU A 96 -5.66 -18.40 -32.58
CA LEU A 96 -5.90 -19.84 -32.72
C LEU A 96 -6.35 -20.17 -34.15
N ASP A 97 -5.40 -20.64 -34.94
CA ASP A 97 -5.65 -21.33 -36.21
C ASP A 97 -6.30 -22.70 -35.94
N LYS A 98 -7.39 -23.02 -36.65
CA LYS A 98 -8.24 -24.20 -36.39
C LYS A 98 -7.55 -25.54 -36.73
N ASN A 99 -6.36 -25.51 -37.32
CA ASN A 99 -5.63 -26.71 -37.78
C ASN A 99 -4.24 -26.87 -37.14
N ALA A 100 -3.92 -26.17 -36.06
CA ALA A 100 -2.60 -26.27 -35.44
C ALA A 100 -2.43 -27.59 -34.65
N PRO A 101 -1.45 -28.45 -35.00
CA PRO A 101 -1.11 -29.62 -34.18
C PRO A 101 -0.66 -29.15 -32.79
N LYS A 102 -0.91 -29.97 -31.75
CA LYS A 102 -0.63 -29.69 -30.32
C LYS A 102 0.69 -28.93 -30.14
N ALA A 103 0.61 -27.60 -30.04
CA ALA A 103 1.76 -26.73 -30.12
C ALA A 103 2.44 -26.62 -28.76
N ALA A 104 3.77 -26.76 -28.75
CA ALA A 104 4.61 -26.36 -27.63
C ALA A 104 4.35 -24.89 -27.24
N PHE A 105 4.57 -24.54 -25.98
CA PHE A 105 4.37 -23.16 -25.48
C PHE A 105 5.15 -22.15 -26.34
N LYS A 106 4.42 -21.36 -27.14
CA LYS A 106 4.97 -20.28 -27.97
C LYS A 106 4.64 -18.94 -27.32
N TRP A 107 5.66 -18.12 -27.10
CA TRP A 107 5.48 -16.76 -26.61
C TRP A 107 4.78 -15.89 -27.66
N THR A 108 3.65 -15.27 -27.29
CA THR A 108 2.87 -14.36 -28.14
C THR A 108 2.68 -13.02 -27.44
N TRP A 109 2.34 -11.98 -28.19
CA TRP A 109 2.00 -10.68 -27.60
C TRP A 109 0.80 -10.80 -26.63
N GLY A 110 -0.19 -11.63 -26.98
CA GLY A 110 -1.33 -11.92 -26.12
C GLY A 110 -0.92 -12.53 -24.78
N LYS A 111 -0.08 -13.58 -24.79
CA LYS A 111 0.48 -14.17 -23.55
C LYS A 111 1.33 -13.18 -22.75
N GLY A 112 2.07 -12.31 -23.43
CA GLY A 112 2.83 -11.23 -22.78
C GLY A 112 1.94 -10.24 -22.03
N MET A 113 0.84 -9.81 -22.65
CA MET A 113 -0.15 -8.92 -22.01
C MET A 113 -0.84 -9.61 -20.83
N MET A 114 -1.22 -10.89 -20.98
CA MET A 114 -1.77 -11.67 -19.87
C MET A 114 -0.80 -11.77 -18.70
N LEU A 115 0.49 -12.04 -18.96
CA LEU A 115 1.51 -12.09 -17.91
C LEU A 115 1.68 -10.73 -17.23
N ALA A 116 1.76 -9.64 -18.00
CA ALA A 116 1.89 -8.30 -17.46
C ALA A 116 0.70 -7.94 -16.55
N GLY A 117 -0.53 -8.24 -17.00
CA GLY A 117 -1.72 -8.03 -16.19
C GLY A 117 -1.75 -8.89 -14.92
N ALA A 118 -1.37 -10.17 -15.01
CA ALA A 118 -1.29 -11.05 -13.85
C ALA A 118 -0.24 -10.60 -12.82
N VAL A 119 0.94 -10.14 -13.29
CA VAL A 119 1.97 -9.57 -12.41
C VAL A 119 1.47 -8.28 -11.76
N SER A 120 0.81 -7.39 -12.52
CA SER A 120 0.21 -6.17 -11.98
C SER A 120 -0.78 -6.49 -10.85
N MET A 121 -1.68 -7.45 -11.08
CA MET A 121 -2.66 -7.89 -10.08
C MET A 121 -2.01 -8.55 -8.86
N ALA A 122 -0.94 -9.31 -9.03
CA ALA A 122 -0.21 -9.89 -7.90
C ALA A 122 0.43 -8.79 -7.03
N VAL A 123 0.99 -7.76 -7.66
CA VAL A 123 1.60 -6.63 -6.94
C VAL A 123 0.54 -5.83 -6.19
N THR A 124 -0.59 -5.49 -6.82
CA THR A 124 -1.69 -4.79 -6.13
C THR A 124 -2.20 -5.62 -4.95
N ARG A 125 -2.30 -6.94 -5.10
CA ARG A 125 -2.79 -7.81 -4.02
C ARG A 125 -1.91 -7.81 -2.78
N LEU A 126 -0.58 -7.73 -2.95
CA LEU A 126 0.35 -7.59 -1.83
C LEU A 126 0.28 -6.20 -1.21
N THR A 127 0.16 -5.16 -2.04
CA THR A 127 0.03 -3.78 -1.60
C THR A 127 -1.24 -3.58 -0.76
N GLU A 128 -2.36 -4.18 -1.17
CA GLU A 128 -3.66 -4.13 -0.48
C GLU A 128 -3.63 -4.70 0.94
N ILE A 129 -2.78 -5.69 1.20
CA ILE A 129 -2.59 -6.26 2.53
C ILE A 129 -1.90 -5.25 3.45
N ILE A 130 -0.96 -4.48 2.91
CA ILE A 130 -0.03 -3.66 3.71
C ILE A 130 -0.56 -2.24 3.93
N ILE A 131 -1.20 -1.64 2.91
CA ILE A 131 -1.69 -0.26 2.94
C ILE A 131 -2.57 0.06 4.17
N PRO A 132 -3.54 -0.79 4.58
CA PRO A 132 -4.32 -0.59 5.79
C PRO A 132 -3.51 -0.25 7.04
N PHE A 133 -2.45 -1.01 7.29
CA PHE A 133 -1.60 -0.84 8.46
C PHE A 133 -0.75 0.42 8.37
N THR A 134 -0.19 0.69 7.18
CA THR A 134 0.63 1.88 6.95
C THR A 134 -0.19 3.16 7.13
N PHE A 135 -1.40 3.20 6.57
CA PHE A 135 -2.29 4.34 6.69
C PHE A 135 -2.75 4.56 8.13
N ALA A 136 -3.25 3.51 8.79
CA ALA A 136 -3.70 3.61 10.18
C ALA A 136 -2.57 4.06 11.12
N ASN A 137 -1.35 3.53 10.96
CA ASN A 137 -0.20 3.92 11.76
C ASN A 137 0.19 5.39 11.52
N SER A 138 0.25 5.82 10.25
CA SER A 138 0.55 7.22 9.90
C SER A 138 -0.49 8.18 10.47
N TYR A 139 -1.78 7.87 10.28
CA TYR A 139 -2.90 8.66 10.78
C TYR A 139 -2.89 8.74 12.31
N ASN A 140 -2.77 7.62 13.01
CA ASN A 140 -2.80 7.58 14.48
C ASN A 140 -1.60 8.31 15.09
N ARG A 141 -0.43 8.26 14.45
CA ARG A 141 0.75 9.04 14.86
C ARG A 141 0.53 10.54 14.67
N LYS A 142 -0.01 10.97 13.52
CA LYS A 142 -0.37 12.39 13.30
C LYS A 142 -1.41 12.86 14.32
N LEU A 143 -2.43 12.05 14.59
CA LEU A 143 -3.46 12.34 15.58
C LEU A 143 -2.85 12.49 16.98
N LYS A 144 -2.01 11.54 17.42
CA LYS A 144 -1.28 11.61 18.71
C LYS A 144 -0.47 12.90 18.83
N ASN A 145 0.30 13.24 17.79
CA ASN A 145 1.13 14.45 17.77
C ASN A 145 0.28 15.73 17.81
N SER A 146 -0.84 15.76 17.07
CA SER A 146 -1.75 16.91 17.04
C SER A 146 -2.44 17.18 18.39
N LEU A 147 -2.75 16.11 19.12
CA LEU A 147 -3.36 16.19 20.45
C LEU A 147 -2.33 16.44 21.56
N ASN A 148 -1.02 16.35 21.24
CA ASN A 148 0.09 16.40 22.18
C ASN A 148 -0.09 15.39 23.32
N ILE A 149 -0.47 14.15 22.98
CA ILE A 149 -0.64 13.07 23.95
C ILE A 149 0.66 12.28 24.04
N ALA A 150 1.36 12.42 25.15
CA ALA A 150 2.44 11.52 25.51
C ALA A 150 1.83 10.26 26.18
N PHE A 151 1.55 9.23 25.38
CA PHE A 151 1.41 7.90 25.94
C PHE A 151 2.80 7.45 26.39
N GLY A 152 3.01 7.21 27.69
CA GLY A 152 4.23 6.58 28.18
C GLY A 152 4.40 5.23 27.50
N GLY A 153 5.30 5.16 26.53
CA GLY A 153 5.43 3.99 25.67
C GLY A 153 6.47 4.19 24.56
N PHE A 154 7.13 3.09 24.22
CA PHE A 154 8.22 3.02 23.25
C PHE A 154 7.77 3.50 21.86
N GLU A 155 8.40 4.56 21.37
CA GLU A 155 8.21 5.05 20.00
C GLU A 155 9.48 4.72 19.20
N PRO A 156 9.54 3.56 18.53
CA PRO A 156 10.70 3.21 17.71
C PRO A 156 10.73 4.10 16.47
N SER A 157 11.76 4.94 16.35
CA SER A 157 12.06 5.67 15.12
C SER A 157 13.07 4.87 14.29
N PHE A 158 12.73 4.63 13.02
CA PHE A 158 13.62 4.07 12.02
C PHE A 158 14.16 5.23 11.18
N ASP A 159 15.46 5.51 11.29
CA ASP A 159 16.14 6.49 10.46
C ASP A 159 17.04 5.77 9.46
N ILE A 160 17.04 6.23 8.22
CA ILE A 160 17.88 5.66 7.14
C ILE A 160 18.98 6.69 6.88
N ASN A 161 20.08 6.55 7.62
CA ASN A 161 21.19 7.47 7.53
C ASN A 161 22.07 7.10 6.32
N MET A 162 21.98 7.86 5.23
CA MET A 162 22.83 7.66 4.04
C MET A 162 24.14 8.43 4.20
N GLY A 163 24.94 8.01 5.19
CA GLY A 163 26.30 8.48 5.39
C GLY A 163 27.23 7.98 4.29
N GLN A 164 28.18 8.84 3.91
CA GLN A 164 29.16 8.69 2.83
C GLN A 164 30.16 7.52 3.07
N ALA A 165 29.69 6.27 3.11
CA ALA A 165 30.49 5.05 2.98
C ALA A 165 29.56 3.82 2.92
N SER A 166 28.97 3.56 1.76
CA SER A 166 28.52 2.26 1.21
C SER A 166 27.94 1.16 2.12
N ALA A 167 27.42 1.46 3.31
CA ALA A 167 26.74 0.51 4.17
C ALA A 167 25.38 1.10 4.57
N LEU A 168 24.30 0.43 4.16
CA LEU A 168 22.95 0.70 4.66
C LEU A 168 22.94 0.36 6.16
N GLY A 169 23.19 1.37 7.00
CA GLY A 169 23.06 1.27 8.44
C GLY A 169 21.60 1.43 8.83
N PHE A 170 21.02 0.43 9.49
CA PHE A 170 19.76 0.58 10.20
C PHE A 170 20.07 1.13 11.59
N GLU A 171 19.68 2.36 11.87
CA GLU A 171 19.83 2.95 13.21
C GLU A 171 18.48 2.96 13.93
N LEU A 172 18.41 2.21 15.03
CA LEU A 172 17.29 2.24 15.97
C LEU A 172 17.59 3.30 17.03
N SER A 173 16.98 4.48 16.89
CA SER A 173 17.07 5.53 17.91
C SER A 173 15.89 5.43 18.87
N PHE A 174 16.20 5.52 20.17
CA PHE A 174 15.21 5.44 21.25
C PHE A 174 15.03 6.82 21.86
N LYS A 175 13.86 7.42 21.67
CA LYS A 175 13.50 8.65 22.36
C LYS A 175 12.81 8.30 23.68
N ASN A 176 13.52 8.51 24.79
CA ASN A 176 12.92 8.38 26.12
C ASN A 176 12.15 9.68 26.42
N SER A 177 10.84 9.59 26.65
CA SER A 177 10.04 10.72 27.13
C SER A 177 9.69 10.47 28.59
N TYR A 178 10.26 11.27 29.49
CA TYR A 178 9.84 11.38 30.88
C TYR A 178 8.56 12.21 30.99
#